data_AF-A0A959EI20-F1
#
_entry.id   AF-A0A959EI20-F1
#
_cell.length_a   1.000
_cell.length_b   1.000
_cell.length_c   1.000
_cell.angle_alpha   90.00
_cell.angle_beta   90.00
_cell.angle_gamma   90.00
#
_symmetry.space_group_name_H-M   'P 1'
#
loop_
_entity.id
_entity.type
_entity.pdbx_description
1 polymer ?
#
loop_
_entity_poly.entity_id
_entity_poly.type
_entity_poly.pdbx_seq_one_letter_code
_entity_poly.pdbx_strand_id
1 'polypeptide(L)'
;ATMALLDIFNFFSASDGFDDLRRRLLNELTLYFIPMLNPDGAEKFKRRNAIDIDLNRDALRLQCPEARLLKKVRDETQAQWGFNLHDQSRYYGAGYDNATASISFLAPAYNLNKDINEVRGNAMQLIALLNQSLQEFIPDKVARYDDEFEPRAFGDNIQKWGTSTILIESGGLADDPEKQELR
;
A
#
# COMPACT_ATOMS: atom_id res chain seq x y z
N ALA A 1 6.69 -2.34 5.52
CA ALA A 1 5.63 -2.92 4.66
C ALA A 1 5.57 -4.46 4.59
N THR A 2 6.56 -5.19 4.03
CA THR A 2 6.41 -6.64 3.74
C THR A 2 6.09 -7.52 4.97
N MET A 3 6.62 -7.19 6.15
CA MET A 3 6.37 -7.97 7.37
C MET A 3 4.88 -8.05 7.72
N ALA A 4 4.11 -6.98 7.50
CA ALA A 4 2.66 -6.96 7.73
C ALA A 4 1.92 -8.04 6.93
N LEU A 5 2.42 -8.41 5.74
CA LEU A 5 1.84 -9.51 4.96
C LEU A 5 2.09 -10.87 5.64
N LEU A 6 3.25 -11.05 6.27
CA LEU A 6 3.54 -12.25 7.05
C LEU A 6 2.65 -12.30 8.29
N ASP A 7 2.37 -11.16 8.93
CA ASP A 7 1.44 -11.08 10.07
C ASP A 7 0.02 -11.45 9.65
N ILE A 8 -0.43 -11.03 8.45
CA ILE A 8 -1.71 -11.47 7.86
C ILE A 8 -1.71 -12.98 7.61
N PHE A 9 -0.62 -13.56 7.10
CA PHE A 9 -0.53 -15.02 6.88
C PHE A 9 -0.55 -15.80 8.19
N ASN A 10 0.16 -15.29 9.21
CA ASN A 10 0.14 -15.84 10.56
C ASN A 10 -1.26 -15.77 11.15
N PHE A 11 -1.95 -14.63 11.00
CA PHE A 11 -3.34 -14.48 11.42
C PHE A 11 -4.21 -15.56 10.79
N PHE A 12 -4.19 -15.73 9.47
CA PHE A 12 -5.00 -16.74 8.79
C PHE A 12 -4.65 -18.19 9.14
N SER A 13 -3.44 -18.44 9.62
CA SER A 13 -2.96 -19.78 10.02
C SER A 13 -3.18 -20.07 11.51
N ALA A 14 -3.56 -19.07 12.30
CA ALA A 14 -3.73 -19.21 13.74
C ALA A 14 -4.99 -20.01 14.10
N SER A 15 -4.95 -20.65 15.27
CA SER A 15 -6.11 -21.27 15.92
C SER A 15 -6.27 -20.61 17.30
N ASP A 16 -7.06 -19.55 17.30
CA ASP A 16 -7.35 -18.70 18.45
C ASP A 16 -8.82 -18.21 18.40
N GLY A 17 -9.22 -17.29 19.27
CA GLY A 17 -10.59 -16.80 19.37
C GLY A 17 -11.16 -16.11 18.11
N PHE A 18 -10.41 -15.94 17.03
CA PHE A 18 -10.84 -15.25 15.80
C PHE A 18 -11.23 -16.19 14.64
N ASP A 19 -11.45 -17.48 14.88
CA ASP A 19 -11.79 -18.46 13.84
C ASP A 19 -13.03 -18.09 13.00
N ASP A 20 -14.06 -17.51 13.62
CA ASP A 20 -15.26 -17.04 12.91
C ASP A 20 -14.95 -15.90 11.94
N LEU A 21 -14.11 -14.95 12.35
CA LEU A 21 -13.69 -13.83 11.52
C LEU A 21 -12.87 -14.33 10.34
N ARG A 22 -11.90 -15.22 10.57
CA ARG A 22 -11.09 -15.83 9.50
C ARG A 22 -11.95 -16.54 8.47
N ARG A 23 -12.88 -17.38 8.91
CA ARG A 23 -13.80 -18.09 8.01
C ARG A 23 -14.65 -17.11 7.20
N ARG A 24 -15.18 -16.06 7.82
CA ARG A 24 -15.95 -15.04 7.10
C ARG A 24 -15.09 -14.34 6.04
N LEU A 25 -13.89 -13.90 6.38
CA LEU A 25 -13.00 -13.24 5.43
C LEU A 25 -12.66 -14.14 4.23
N LEU A 26 -12.31 -15.41 4.49
CA LEU A 26 -11.94 -16.36 3.42
C LEU A 26 -13.13 -16.82 2.58
N ASN A 27 -14.36 -16.75 3.11
CA ASN A 27 -15.57 -17.08 2.36
C ASN A 27 -16.06 -15.90 1.49
N GLU A 28 -15.91 -14.67 1.99
CA GLU A 28 -16.46 -13.46 1.34
C GLU A 28 -15.43 -12.77 0.43
N LEU A 29 -14.13 -13.01 0.64
CA LEU A 29 -13.05 -12.35 -0.09
C LEU A 29 -12.20 -13.35 -0.86
N THR A 30 -11.81 -12.96 -2.07
CA THR A 30 -10.67 -13.56 -2.76
C THR A 30 -9.46 -12.65 -2.59
N LEU A 31 -8.43 -13.15 -1.91
CA LEU A 31 -7.24 -12.38 -1.58
C LEU A 31 -6.07 -12.80 -2.47
N TYR A 32 -5.41 -11.82 -3.09
CA TYR A 32 -4.21 -12.01 -3.90
C TYR A 32 -3.04 -11.27 -3.26
N PHE A 33 -1.89 -11.92 -3.17
CA PHE A 33 -0.71 -11.34 -2.53
C PHE A 33 0.49 -11.39 -3.49
N ILE A 34 1.22 -10.28 -3.56
CA ILE A 34 2.57 -10.20 -4.12
C ILE A 34 3.48 -9.77 -2.96
N PRO A 35 4.05 -10.70 -2.18
CA PRO A 35 4.80 -10.35 -0.97
C PRO A 35 6.04 -9.48 -1.24
N MET A 36 6.65 -9.68 -2.41
CA MET A 36 7.88 -9.02 -2.81
C MET A 36 7.87 -8.82 -4.32
N LEU A 37 7.64 -7.59 -4.78
CA LEU A 37 7.65 -7.30 -6.21
C LEU A 37 9.08 -7.19 -6.78
N ASN A 38 10.01 -6.64 -5.99
CA ASN A 38 11.42 -6.43 -6.38
C ASN A 38 12.39 -7.28 -5.54
N PRO A 39 12.41 -8.61 -5.72
CA PRO A 39 13.27 -9.48 -4.93
C PRO A 39 14.77 -9.16 -5.12
N ASP A 40 15.20 -8.85 -6.35
CA ASP A 40 16.60 -8.50 -6.66
C ASP A 40 17.06 -7.20 -5.98
N GLY A 41 16.15 -6.23 -5.86
CA GLY A 41 16.40 -5.00 -5.12
C GLY A 41 16.49 -5.26 -3.62
N ALA A 42 15.55 -6.05 -3.08
CA ALA A 42 15.50 -6.41 -1.67
C ALA A 42 16.75 -7.17 -1.20
N GLU A 43 17.19 -8.19 -1.96
CA GLU A 43 18.40 -8.97 -1.66
C GLU A 43 19.65 -8.07 -1.54
N LYS A 44 19.71 -7.00 -2.32
CA LYS A 44 20.85 -6.07 -2.37
C LYS A 44 20.61 -4.76 -1.62
N PHE A 45 19.54 -4.68 -0.80
CA PHE A 45 19.17 -3.47 -0.05
C PHE A 45 19.10 -2.19 -0.91
N LYS A 46 18.58 -2.31 -2.13
CA LYS A 46 18.46 -1.18 -3.08
C LYS A 46 17.02 -0.98 -3.54
N ARG A 47 16.67 0.28 -3.79
CA ARG A 47 15.35 0.69 -4.29
C ARG A 47 15.04 0.14 -5.68
N ARG A 48 16.04 0.15 -6.58
CA ARG A 48 15.89 -0.19 -8.00
C ARG A 48 16.14 -1.67 -8.25
N ASN A 49 15.60 -2.21 -9.34
CA ASN A 49 15.78 -3.63 -9.68
C ASN A 49 17.21 -3.95 -10.18
N ALA A 50 17.44 -5.17 -10.66
CA ALA A 50 18.75 -5.64 -11.14
C ALA A 50 19.41 -4.73 -12.21
N ILE A 51 18.60 -4.07 -13.05
CA ILE A 51 19.04 -3.21 -14.16
C ILE A 51 18.89 -1.71 -13.88
N ASP A 52 18.81 -1.33 -12.59
CA ASP A 52 18.72 0.05 -12.10
C ASP A 52 17.46 0.82 -12.56
N ILE A 53 16.34 0.12 -12.75
CA ILE A 53 15.03 0.75 -12.98
C ILE A 53 14.27 0.89 -11.67
N ASP A 54 13.72 2.08 -11.42
CA ASP A 54 12.67 2.26 -10.41
C ASP A 54 11.37 1.66 -10.96
N LEU A 55 10.95 0.52 -10.39
CA LEU A 55 9.75 -0.18 -10.85
C LEU A 55 8.50 0.71 -10.75
N ASN A 56 8.43 1.60 -9.77
CA ASN A 56 7.32 2.56 -9.64
C ASN A 56 7.45 3.75 -10.62
N ARG A 57 8.27 3.62 -11.67
CA ARG A 57 8.33 4.51 -12.83
C ARG A 57 8.23 3.74 -14.15
N ASP A 58 7.84 2.47 -14.11
CA ASP A 58 7.78 1.57 -15.28
C ASP A 58 6.34 1.18 -15.69
N ALA A 59 5.30 1.76 -15.08
CA ALA A 59 3.92 1.31 -15.29
C ALA A 59 3.41 1.51 -16.73
N LEU A 60 3.96 2.49 -17.46
CA LEU A 60 3.60 2.76 -18.86
C LEU A 60 4.37 1.90 -19.86
N ARG A 61 5.63 1.57 -19.55
CA ARG A 61 6.54 0.93 -20.51
C ARG A 61 6.65 -0.57 -20.28
N LEU A 62 6.44 -1.03 -19.05
CA LEU A 62 6.49 -2.43 -18.65
C LEU A 62 7.80 -3.10 -19.12
N GLN A 63 8.91 -2.37 -18.99
CA GLN A 63 10.23 -2.81 -19.45
C GLN A 63 10.72 -4.00 -18.63
N CYS A 64 10.42 -4.01 -17.34
CA CYS A 64 10.90 -5.00 -16.39
C CYS A 64 9.95 -6.21 -16.28
N PRO A 65 10.46 -7.43 -16.04
CA PRO A 65 9.62 -8.60 -15.80
C PRO A 65 8.66 -8.41 -14.60
N GLU A 66 9.08 -7.72 -13.55
CA GLU A 66 8.29 -7.40 -12.36
C GLU A 66 7.12 -6.49 -12.72
N ALA A 67 7.36 -5.47 -13.54
CA ALA A 67 6.33 -4.55 -14.02
C ALA A 67 5.28 -5.29 -14.88
N ARG A 68 5.72 -6.17 -15.78
CA ARG A 68 4.82 -7.03 -16.57
C ARG A 68 4.03 -7.99 -15.71
N LEU A 69 4.65 -8.60 -14.69
CA LEU A 69 3.98 -9.48 -13.75
C LEU A 69 2.86 -8.73 -13.01
N LEU A 70 3.17 -7.57 -12.44
CA LEU A 70 2.19 -6.76 -11.71
C LEU A 70 1.01 -6.36 -12.62
N LYS A 71 1.30 -5.92 -13.85
CA LYS A 71 0.24 -5.59 -14.81
C LYS A 71 -0.62 -6.80 -15.16
N LYS A 72 0.02 -7.95 -15.42
CA LYS A 72 -0.68 -9.20 -15.75
C LYS A 72 -1.60 -9.62 -14.60
N VAL A 73 -1.10 -9.65 -13.36
CA VAL A 73 -1.90 -10.00 -12.18
C VAL A 73 -3.08 -9.04 -12.01
N ARG A 74 -2.88 -7.73 -12.20
CA ARG A 74 -3.96 -6.76 -12.17
C ARG A 74 -5.04 -7.07 -13.21
N ASP A 75 -4.63 -7.40 -14.44
CA ASP A 75 -5.54 -7.68 -15.54
C ASP A 75 -6.28 -9.01 -15.40
N GLU A 76 -5.63 -10.03 -14.85
CA GLU A 76 -6.23 -11.37 -14.66
C GLU A 76 -7.19 -11.39 -13.48
N THR A 77 -6.86 -10.68 -12.38
CA THR A 77 -7.68 -10.69 -11.17
C THR A 77 -8.84 -9.70 -11.23
N GLN A 78 -8.70 -8.59 -11.97
CA GLN A 78 -9.65 -7.47 -11.99
C GLN A 78 -10.09 -7.08 -10.56
N ALA A 79 -9.15 -7.12 -9.61
CA ALA A 79 -9.44 -6.88 -8.21
C ALA A 79 -10.10 -5.50 -8.02
N GLN A 80 -11.18 -5.46 -7.23
CA GLN A 80 -11.90 -4.22 -6.93
C GLN A 80 -11.08 -3.27 -6.04
N TRP A 81 -10.21 -3.84 -5.21
CA TRP A 81 -9.37 -3.15 -4.25
C TRP A 81 -7.90 -3.55 -4.43
N GLY A 82 -7.01 -2.59 -4.27
CA GLY A 82 -5.56 -2.80 -4.29
C GLY A 82 -4.89 -2.08 -3.14
N PHE A 83 -4.07 -2.79 -2.37
CA PHE A 83 -3.29 -2.20 -1.28
C PHE A 83 -1.82 -2.21 -1.67
N ASN A 84 -1.26 -1.01 -1.87
CA ASN A 84 0.10 -0.82 -2.32
C ASN A 84 0.95 -0.39 -1.12
N LEU A 85 1.71 -1.33 -0.56
CA LEU A 85 2.44 -1.15 0.69
C LEU A 85 3.85 -0.63 0.41
N HIS A 86 4.20 0.50 1.01
CA HIS A 86 5.50 1.16 0.90
C HIS A 86 6.05 1.49 2.29
N ASP A 87 7.33 1.84 2.34
CA ASP A 87 7.98 2.37 3.53
C ASP A 87 8.43 3.80 3.25
N GLN A 88 8.05 4.73 4.13
CA GLN A 88 8.54 6.10 4.13
C GLN A 88 9.58 6.33 5.23
N SER A 89 10.26 7.47 5.13
CA SER A 89 11.20 7.92 6.16
C SER A 89 10.48 8.14 7.49
N ARG A 90 11.11 7.75 8.61
CA ARG A 90 10.62 8.05 9.96
C ARG A 90 10.63 9.54 10.31
N TYR A 91 11.19 10.39 9.45
CA TYR A 91 11.28 11.83 9.65
C TYR A 91 10.12 12.61 9.00
N TYR A 92 9.18 11.93 8.34
CA TYR A 92 7.96 12.59 7.86
C TYR A 92 7.03 12.94 9.04
N GLY A 93 6.44 14.13 9.00
CA GLY A 93 5.50 14.63 10.01
C GLY A 93 4.05 14.44 9.59
N ALA A 94 3.16 14.24 10.56
CA ALA A 94 1.71 14.28 10.40
C ALA A 94 1.21 15.69 10.75
N GLY A 95 1.13 16.57 9.75
CA GLY A 95 0.77 17.97 9.96
C GLY A 95 1.96 18.82 10.44
N TYR A 96 1.65 19.91 11.15
CA TYR A 96 2.63 20.91 11.58
C TYR A 96 3.13 20.72 13.02
N ASP A 97 2.42 19.92 13.80
CA ASP A 97 2.86 19.55 15.14
C ASP A 97 3.94 18.46 15.02
N ASN A 98 4.83 18.35 16.00
CA ASN A 98 5.96 17.40 16.00
C ASN A 98 5.56 15.90 16.00
N ALA A 99 4.33 15.57 15.61
CA ALA A 99 3.84 14.22 15.43
C ALA A 99 4.48 13.57 14.20
N THR A 100 5.09 12.41 14.38
CA THR A 100 5.61 11.60 13.28
C THR A 100 4.46 10.97 12.49
N ALA A 101 4.52 11.03 11.16
CA ALA A 101 3.62 10.29 10.29
C ALA A 101 3.97 8.79 10.33
N SER A 102 3.30 8.06 11.22
CA SER A 102 3.48 6.62 11.41
C SER A 102 2.86 5.83 10.27
N ILE A 103 1.68 6.25 9.81
CA ILE A 103 1.04 5.74 8.60
C ILE A 103 0.64 6.93 7.72
N SER A 104 0.93 6.87 6.43
CA SER A 104 0.37 7.82 5.47
C SER A 104 -0.43 7.09 4.41
N PHE A 105 -1.61 7.63 4.11
CA PHE A 105 -2.48 7.09 3.07
C PHE A 105 -2.53 7.99 1.85
N LEU A 106 -2.72 7.37 0.70
CA LEU A 106 -3.06 8.06 -0.54
C LEU A 106 -4.03 7.22 -1.36
N ALA A 107 -5.11 7.86 -1.82
CA ALA A 107 -5.88 7.41 -2.98
C ALA A 107 -5.25 8.05 -4.23
N PRO A 108 -4.44 7.32 -5.03
CA PRO A 108 -3.65 7.90 -6.10
C PRO A 108 -4.51 8.67 -7.10
N ALA A 109 -3.96 9.73 -7.69
CA ALA A 109 -4.63 10.42 -8.79
C ALA A 109 -4.59 9.52 -10.04
N TYR A 110 -5.67 9.50 -10.82
CA TYR A 110 -5.70 8.76 -12.09
C TYR A 110 -5.45 9.65 -13.31
N ASN A 111 -5.39 10.97 -13.09
CA ASN A 111 -5.10 11.98 -14.11
C ASN A 111 -4.48 13.24 -13.48
N LEU A 112 -3.97 14.12 -14.35
CA LEU A 112 -3.30 15.37 -13.95
C LEU A 112 -4.23 16.33 -13.18
N ASN A 113 -5.52 16.36 -13.54
CA ASN A 113 -6.51 17.22 -12.89
C ASN A 113 -6.86 16.75 -11.47
N LYS A 114 -6.41 15.56 -11.06
CA LYS A 114 -6.76 14.92 -9.80
C LYS A 114 -8.29 14.85 -9.63
N ASP A 115 -8.98 14.46 -10.71
CA ASP A 115 -10.43 14.25 -10.67
C ASP A 115 -10.79 13.10 -9.72
N ILE A 116 -12.05 13.05 -9.29
CA ILE A 116 -12.60 11.97 -8.46
C ILE A 116 -13.64 11.22 -9.29
N ASN A 117 -13.29 10.00 -9.70
CA ASN A 117 -14.26 9.05 -10.24
C ASN A 117 -14.69 8.08 -9.14
N GLU A 118 -15.59 7.15 -9.45
CA GLU A 118 -16.06 6.13 -8.51
C GLU A 118 -14.91 5.34 -7.86
N VAL A 119 -13.96 4.88 -8.67
CA VAL A 119 -12.82 4.06 -8.20
C VAL A 119 -11.95 4.83 -7.19
N ARG A 120 -11.66 6.12 -7.44
CA ARG A 120 -10.87 6.95 -6.53
C ARG A 120 -11.67 7.37 -5.32
N GLY A 121 -12.96 7.69 -5.50
CA GLY A 121 -13.88 8.00 -4.42
C GLY A 121 -13.99 6.85 -3.41
N ASN A 122 -14.09 5.61 -3.89
CA ASN A 122 -14.12 4.41 -3.05
C ASN A 122 -12.84 4.27 -2.21
N ALA A 123 -11.66 4.47 -2.81
CA ALA A 123 -10.39 4.47 -2.09
C ALA A 123 -10.33 5.56 -1.02
N MET A 124 -10.78 6.79 -1.34
CA MET A 124 -10.84 7.90 -0.38
C MET A 124 -11.78 7.61 0.80
N GLN A 125 -12.95 7.03 0.54
CA GLN A 125 -13.91 6.66 1.59
C GLN A 125 -13.34 5.59 2.52
N LEU A 126 -12.71 4.55 1.96
CA LEU A 126 -12.08 3.51 2.77
C LEU A 126 -10.90 4.08 3.59
N ILE A 127 -10.10 4.98 3.02
CA ILE A 127 -9.04 5.68 3.79
C ILE A 127 -9.63 6.46 4.97
N ALA A 128 -10.78 7.13 4.82
CA ALA A 128 -11.40 7.85 5.92
C ALA A 128 -11.81 6.91 7.07
N LEU A 129 -12.35 5.73 6.74
CA LEU A 129 -12.69 4.69 7.73
C LEU A 129 -11.44 4.11 8.39
N LEU A 130 -10.40 3.80 7.61
CA LEU A 130 -9.13 3.30 8.13
C LEU A 130 -8.49 4.32 9.07
N ASN A 131 -8.49 5.59 8.70
CA ASN A 131 -7.99 6.65 9.57
C ASN A 131 -8.77 6.69 10.90
N GLN A 132 -10.10 6.67 10.84
CA GLN A 132 -10.94 6.67 12.05
C GLN A 132 -10.58 5.51 12.99
N SER A 133 -10.43 4.29 12.47
CA SER A 133 -10.03 3.13 13.27
C SER A 133 -8.61 3.26 13.81
N LEU A 134 -7.67 3.76 13.01
CA LEU A 134 -6.27 3.91 13.43
C LEU A 134 -6.07 4.97 14.52
N GLN A 135 -6.97 5.95 14.66
CA GLN A 135 -6.91 6.92 15.77
C GLN A 135 -7.00 6.24 17.15
N GLU A 136 -7.58 5.04 17.25
CA GLU A 136 -7.65 4.28 18.50
C GLU A 136 -6.29 3.69 18.91
N PHE A 137 -5.36 3.54 17.96
CA PHE A 137 -4.06 2.89 18.18
C PHE A 137 -2.88 3.87 18.07
N ILE A 138 -2.95 4.78 17.09
CA ILE A 138 -1.91 5.76 16.77
C ILE A 138 -2.51 7.16 16.59
N PRO A 139 -3.07 7.75 17.68
CA PRO A 139 -3.75 9.05 17.62
C PRO A 139 -2.82 10.13 17.06
N ASP A 140 -3.36 10.95 16.15
CA ASP A 140 -2.69 12.08 15.49
C ASP A 140 -1.42 11.72 14.70
N LYS A 141 -1.20 10.43 14.39
CA LYS A 141 -0.02 9.94 13.65
C LYS A 141 -0.33 9.43 12.24
N VAL A 142 -1.54 9.68 11.74
CA VAL A 142 -1.96 9.35 10.38
C VAL A 142 -1.89 10.61 9.52
N ALA A 143 -1.24 10.52 8.35
CA ALA A 143 -1.12 11.63 7.42
C ALA A 143 -1.67 11.30 6.03
N ARG A 144 -1.87 12.33 5.22
CA ARG A 144 -2.10 12.20 3.77
C ARG A 144 -0.75 12.31 3.05
N TYR A 145 -0.42 11.30 2.24
CA TYR A 145 0.76 11.36 1.38
C TYR A 145 0.53 12.28 0.18
N ASP A 146 1.60 12.81 -0.41
CA ASP A 146 1.52 13.70 -1.57
C ASP A 146 0.76 13.03 -2.72
N ASP A 147 -0.20 13.76 -3.28
CA ASP A 147 -1.09 13.30 -4.33
C ASP A 147 -0.74 13.88 -5.71
N GLU A 148 0.48 14.39 -5.88
CA GLU A 148 1.02 14.72 -7.20
C GLU A 148 0.89 13.52 -8.16
N PHE A 149 0.32 13.80 -9.33
CA PHE A 149 0.09 12.79 -10.36
C PHE A 149 1.43 12.41 -11.03
N GLU A 150 1.80 11.14 -10.95
CA GLU A 150 2.96 10.57 -11.61
C GLU A 150 2.48 9.51 -12.62
N PRO A 151 2.35 9.86 -13.92
CA PRO A 151 1.77 8.98 -14.92
C PRO A 151 2.56 7.69 -15.13
N ARG A 152 3.79 7.60 -14.63
CA ARG A 152 4.63 6.39 -14.71
C ARG A 152 4.52 5.48 -13.48
N ALA A 153 3.86 5.93 -12.41
CA ALA A 153 3.70 5.18 -11.18
C ALA A 153 2.61 4.11 -11.29
N PHE A 154 2.80 3.00 -10.58
CA PHE A 154 1.83 1.92 -10.58
C PHE A 154 0.56 2.29 -9.82
N GLY A 155 0.66 3.06 -8.73
CA GLY A 155 -0.53 3.50 -7.97
C GLY A 155 -1.55 4.22 -8.86
N ASP A 156 -1.10 5.27 -9.55
CA ASP A 156 -1.90 6.08 -10.47
C ASP A 156 -2.48 5.25 -11.61
N ASN A 157 -1.68 4.35 -12.19
CA ASN A 157 -2.13 3.52 -13.29
C ASN A 157 -3.09 2.41 -12.86
N ILE A 158 -2.88 1.75 -11.73
CA ILE A 158 -3.82 0.74 -11.20
C ILE A 158 -5.16 1.40 -10.86
N GLN A 159 -5.12 2.60 -10.27
CA GLN A 159 -6.30 3.45 -10.07
C GLN A 159 -7.02 3.74 -11.38
N LYS A 160 -6.26 4.17 -12.41
CA LYS A 160 -6.78 4.46 -13.76
C LYS A 160 -7.32 3.22 -14.47
N TRP A 161 -6.73 2.05 -14.25
CA TRP A 161 -7.15 0.79 -14.84
C TRP A 161 -8.41 0.23 -14.18
N GLY A 162 -8.88 0.82 -13.08
CA GLY A 162 -10.20 0.52 -12.50
C GLY A 162 -10.18 -0.20 -11.16
N THR A 163 -9.03 -0.27 -10.49
CA THR A 163 -8.91 -0.86 -9.15
C THR A 163 -8.79 0.24 -8.10
N SER A 164 -9.63 0.20 -7.07
CA SER A 164 -9.62 1.17 -5.96
C SER A 164 -8.35 0.98 -5.14
N THR A 165 -7.32 1.76 -5.47
CA THR A 165 -5.98 1.58 -4.95
C THR A 165 -5.76 2.49 -3.77
N ILE A 166 -5.24 1.93 -2.69
CA ILE A 166 -4.79 2.66 -1.51
C ILE A 166 -3.30 2.41 -1.39
N LEU A 167 -2.53 3.48 -1.47
CA LEU A 167 -1.13 3.47 -1.11
C LEU A 167 -1.02 3.70 0.40
N ILE A 168 -0.23 2.83 1.05
CA ILE A 168 0.01 2.83 2.49
C ILE A 168 1.52 2.97 2.69
N GLU A 169 1.96 4.08 3.24
CA GLU A 169 3.35 4.31 3.62
C GLU A 169 3.53 4.06 5.12
N SER A 170 4.35 3.07 5.49
CA SER A 170 4.77 2.86 6.86
C SER A 170 5.96 3.75 7.21
N GLY A 171 5.73 4.72 8.09
CA GLY A 171 6.74 5.60 8.67
C GLY A 171 7.43 4.95 9.86
N GLY A 172 7.53 5.67 10.98
CA GLY A 172 8.11 5.15 12.22
C GLY A 172 7.42 5.72 13.45
N LEU A 173 7.61 5.04 14.59
CA LEU A 173 7.32 5.58 15.92
C LEU A 173 8.63 6.01 16.58
N ALA A 174 8.57 7.01 17.45
CA ALA A 174 9.75 7.56 18.12
C ALA A 174 10.55 6.49 18.88
N ASP A 175 9.85 5.57 19.56
CA ASP A 175 10.44 4.53 20.40
C ASP A 175 10.55 3.15 19.71
N ASP A 176 10.37 3.09 18.38
CA ASP A 176 10.42 1.86 17.58
C ASP A 176 11.30 2.06 16.31
N PRO A 177 12.63 2.16 16.48
CA PRO A 177 13.53 2.39 15.35
C PRO A 177 13.55 1.22 14.35
N GLU A 178 13.23 0.01 14.80
CA GLU A 178 13.21 -1.23 14.02
C GLU A 178 11.84 -1.51 13.36
N LYS A 179 10.86 -0.60 13.55
CA LYS A 179 9.50 -0.67 12.97
C LYS A 179 8.78 -2.01 13.25
N GLN A 180 8.87 -2.51 14.48
CA GLN A 180 8.24 -3.77 14.89
C GLN A 180 6.79 -3.63 15.36
N GLU A 181 6.34 -2.42 15.71
CA GLU A 181 5.01 -2.16 16.27
C GLU A 181 4.00 -1.69 15.19
N LEU A 182 4.47 -1.06 14.11
CA LEU A 182 3.63 -0.53 13.03
C LEU A 182 3.25 -1.58 11.96
N ARG A 183 3.48 -2.87 12.21
CA ARG A 183 3.22 -3.97 11.27
C ARG A 183 1.86 -4.60 11.47
#